data_AF-A0A6I6L8R1-F1
#
_entry.id   AF-A0A6I6L8R1-F1
#
_cell.length_a   1.000
_cell.length_b   1.000
_cell.length_c   1.000
_cell.angle_alpha   90.00
_cell.angle_beta   90.00
_cell.angle_gamma   90.00
#
_symmetry.space_group_name_H-M   'P 1'
#
loop_
_entity.id
_entity.type
_entity.pdbx_description
1 polymer ?
#
loop_
_entity_poly.entity_id
_entity_poly.type
_entity_poly.pdbx_seq_one_letter_code
_entity_poly.pdbx_strand_id
1 'polypeptide(L)'
;MQPTQTREPARPRSYVVLDLESAVLDESGHQRYQLMERWKPNNEAPSRRGYKRSEDPLKTPRWPFQTITTSSVMTLIEHLDGNFDIATFETFSAPDLDEREVVKGVMKSLAAAPQGAELVTFAGMMHDIPIFTLAAMRHGLSLPPAWRWLAFGGADRARHLDFARIMSGGMKMKQVHMAELLASLNIPAKISAPAFAMARHIYAGEWQLVQEGCEGDVISTALMLTRWRGLLDPLAPMEVVEDRILRRIVELRPDRSYTSTIKARRMRKFSQQLLAAANDAAILAPWLDVDAA
;
A
#
# COMPACT_ATOMS: atom_id res chain seq x y z
N MET A 1 45.05 19.71 -0.67
CA MET A 1 43.88 19.24 -1.44
C MET A 1 43.51 17.88 -0.88
N GLN A 2 42.35 17.75 -0.22
CA GLN A 2 41.85 16.42 0.15
C GLN A 2 41.38 15.72 -1.13
N PRO A 3 41.67 14.42 -1.30
CA PRO A 3 41.21 13.68 -2.46
C PRO A 3 39.67 13.66 -2.45
N THR A 4 39.08 14.11 -3.55
CA THR A 4 37.66 13.99 -3.84
C THR A 4 37.30 12.51 -3.71
N GLN A 5 36.58 12.14 -2.65
CA GLN A 5 36.01 10.81 -2.54
C GLN A 5 35.11 10.60 -3.76
N THR A 6 35.54 9.74 -4.68
CA THR A 6 34.71 9.24 -5.77
C THR A 6 33.54 8.52 -5.12
N ARG A 7 32.37 9.18 -5.06
CA ARG A 7 31.11 8.52 -4.68
C ARG A 7 30.96 7.30 -5.55
N GLU A 8 30.80 6.13 -4.94
CA GLU A 8 30.36 4.95 -5.67
C GLU A 8 29.08 5.31 -6.46
N PRO A 9 28.94 4.83 -7.70
CA PRO A 9 27.71 5.05 -8.44
C PRO A 9 26.53 4.52 -7.63
N ALA A 10 25.47 5.32 -7.54
CA ALA A 10 24.24 4.90 -6.88
C ALA A 10 23.79 3.56 -7.48
N ARG A 11 23.37 2.61 -6.65
CA ARG A 11 22.80 1.35 -7.12
C ARG A 11 21.28 1.53 -7.28
N PRO A 12 20.64 0.82 -8.23
CA PRO A 12 19.18 0.78 -8.31
C PRO A 12 18.59 0.46 -6.95
N ARG A 13 17.56 1.20 -6.55
CA ARG A 13 16.83 0.93 -5.32
C ARG A 13 15.65 0.02 -5.63
N SER A 14 15.24 -0.76 -4.63
CA SER A 14 14.08 -1.63 -4.77
C SER A 14 13.14 -1.44 -3.60
N TYR A 15 11.85 -1.58 -3.88
CA TYR A 15 10.80 -1.32 -2.92
C TYR A 15 9.77 -2.43 -3.00
N VAL A 16 9.27 -2.88 -1.85
CA VAL A 16 8.10 -3.76 -1.77
C VAL A 16 6.96 -2.95 -1.18
N VAL A 17 5.97 -2.62 -2.01
CA VAL A 17 4.74 -1.95 -1.59
C VAL A 17 3.72 -3.01 -1.19
N LEU A 18 3.18 -2.89 0.03
CA LEU A 18 2.31 -3.91 0.62
C LEU A 18 1.05 -3.26 1.21
N ASP A 19 -0.08 -3.94 1.01
CA ASP A 19 -1.34 -3.68 1.71
C ASP A 19 -2.05 -5.03 2.03
N LEU A 20 -2.85 -5.04 3.11
CA LEU A 20 -3.62 -6.19 3.57
C LEU A 20 -5.07 -5.80 3.91
N GLU A 21 -6.01 -6.64 3.50
CA GLU A 21 -7.40 -6.54 3.92
C GLU A 21 -7.78 -7.67 4.86
N SER A 22 -8.36 -7.28 6.00
CA SER A 22 -8.71 -8.20 7.07
C SER A 22 -10.07 -7.85 7.69
N ALA A 23 -10.73 -8.85 8.25
CA ALA A 23 -11.96 -8.68 9.01
C ALA A 23 -11.93 -9.58 10.24
N VAL A 24 -12.78 -9.27 11.23
CA VAL A 24 -12.92 -10.09 12.43
C VAL A 24 -13.70 -11.35 12.05
N LEU A 25 -12.97 -12.44 11.82
CA LEU A 25 -13.54 -13.73 11.41
C LEU A 25 -13.19 -14.87 12.38
N ASP A 26 -12.19 -14.71 13.26
CA ASP A 26 -11.81 -15.74 14.24
C ASP A 26 -12.71 -15.69 15.49
N GLU A 27 -13.99 -16.04 15.32
CA GLU A 27 -14.94 -16.16 16.42
C GLU A 27 -14.48 -17.20 17.45
N SER A 28 -13.85 -18.29 16.99
CA SER A 28 -13.31 -19.33 17.85
C SER A 28 -12.24 -18.80 18.80
N GLY A 29 -11.35 -17.93 18.30
CA GLY A 29 -10.31 -17.28 19.09
C GLY A 29 -10.86 -16.28 20.07
N HIS A 30 -11.90 -15.53 19.67
CA HIS A 30 -12.57 -14.63 20.59
C HIS A 30 -13.27 -15.38 21.73
N GLN A 31 -13.91 -16.51 21.44
CA GLN A 31 -14.49 -17.40 22.45
C GLN A 31 -13.41 -17.96 23.40
N ARG A 32 -12.24 -18.37 22.89
CA ARG A 32 -11.11 -18.77 23.74
C ARG A 32 -10.69 -17.65 24.69
N TYR A 33 -10.62 -16.41 24.21
CA TYR A 33 -10.34 -15.24 25.06
C TYR A 33 -11.42 -15.03 26.14
N GLN A 34 -12.70 -15.10 25.78
CA GLN A 34 -13.80 -14.99 26.73
C GLN A 34 -13.72 -16.07 27.83
N LEU A 35 -13.37 -17.30 27.47
CA LEU A 35 -13.18 -18.40 28.42
C LEU A 35 -11.99 -18.15 29.36
N MET A 36 -10.86 -17.65 28.85
CA MET A 36 -9.68 -17.30 29.65
C MET A 36 -10.01 -16.21 30.70
N GLU A 37 -10.85 -15.25 30.33
CA GLU A 37 -11.34 -14.19 31.23
C GLU A 37 -12.48 -14.66 32.15
N ARG A 38 -12.90 -15.94 32.05
CA ARG A 38 -14.04 -16.53 32.77
C ARG A 38 -15.33 -15.72 32.56
N TRP A 39 -15.44 -15.10 31.39
CA TRP A 39 -16.58 -14.26 31.06
C TRP A 39 -17.82 -15.13 30.89
N LYS A 40 -18.92 -14.68 31.50
CA LYS A 40 -20.25 -15.26 31.27
C LYS A 40 -21.06 -14.27 30.46
N PRO A 41 -21.67 -14.68 29.33
CA PRO A 41 -22.52 -13.81 28.55
C PRO A 41 -23.63 -13.24 29.41
N ASN A 42 -23.63 -11.92 29.59
CA ASN A 42 -24.73 -11.20 30.20
C ASN A 42 -24.91 -9.89 29.43
N ASN A 43 -25.93 -9.85 28.57
CA ASN A 43 -26.21 -8.71 27.70
C ASN A 43 -26.68 -7.47 28.47
N GLU A 44 -27.14 -7.64 29.71
CA GLU A 44 -27.58 -6.57 30.60
C GLU A 44 -26.47 -6.05 31.51
N ALA A 45 -25.38 -6.81 31.67
CA ALA A 45 -24.26 -6.38 32.48
C ALA A 45 -23.59 -5.14 31.86
N PRO A 46 -23.27 -4.11 32.67
CA PRO A 46 -22.52 -2.95 32.18
C PRO A 46 -21.18 -3.39 31.62
N SER A 47 -20.64 -2.59 30.69
CA SER A 47 -19.27 -2.80 30.21
C SER A 47 -18.27 -2.71 31.34
N ARG A 48 -17.10 -3.33 31.17
CA ARG A 48 -16.02 -3.20 32.14
C ARG A 48 -15.64 -1.74 32.37
N ARG A 49 -15.23 -1.42 33.60
CA ARG A 49 -14.86 -0.06 34.00
C ARG A 49 -13.82 0.51 33.02
N GLY A 50 -14.10 1.69 32.48
CA GLY A 50 -13.24 2.39 31.53
C GLY A 50 -13.51 2.08 30.05
N TYR A 51 -14.44 1.17 29.72
CA TYR A 51 -14.84 0.88 28.34
C TYR A 51 -16.24 1.38 28.02
N LYS A 52 -16.42 1.96 26.84
CA LYS A 52 -17.75 2.07 26.24
C LYS A 52 -18.23 0.68 25.81
N ARG A 53 -19.54 0.50 25.66
CA ARG A 53 -20.14 -0.77 25.22
C ARG A 53 -19.59 -1.29 23.90
N SER A 54 -19.36 -0.40 22.94
CA SER A 54 -18.78 -0.74 21.63
C SER A 54 -17.28 -1.09 21.70
N GLU A 55 -16.59 -0.77 22.80
CA GLU A 55 -15.13 -0.87 22.93
C GLU A 55 -14.69 -2.01 23.86
N ASP A 56 -15.62 -2.65 24.58
CA ASP A 56 -15.31 -3.74 25.51
C ASP A 56 -14.89 -4.99 24.73
N PRO A 57 -13.63 -5.45 24.83
CA PRO A 57 -13.12 -6.53 23.99
C PRO A 57 -13.74 -7.89 24.30
N LEU A 58 -14.48 -8.04 25.41
CA LEU A 58 -15.27 -9.24 25.68
C LEU A 58 -16.56 -9.27 24.87
N LYS A 59 -17.07 -8.11 24.43
CA LYS A 59 -18.30 -7.96 23.64
C LYS A 59 -18.02 -7.66 22.17
N THR A 60 -16.96 -6.93 21.88
CA THR A 60 -16.53 -6.54 20.53
C THR A 60 -15.12 -7.09 20.28
N PRO A 61 -14.94 -8.12 19.44
CA PRO A 61 -13.61 -8.64 19.16
C PRO A 61 -12.72 -7.56 18.52
N ARG A 62 -11.43 -7.58 18.86
CA ARG A 62 -10.42 -6.63 18.36
C ARG A 62 -9.53 -7.26 17.30
N TRP A 63 -8.59 -6.46 16.78
CA TRP A 63 -7.62 -6.85 15.76
C TRP A 63 -6.90 -8.20 15.97
N PRO A 64 -6.64 -8.73 17.20
CA PRO A 64 -6.03 -10.05 17.33
C PRO A 64 -6.88 -11.21 16.76
N PHE A 65 -8.18 -10.99 16.60
CA PHE A 65 -9.14 -11.94 16.02
C PHE A 65 -9.49 -11.60 14.57
N GLN A 66 -8.78 -10.64 13.97
CA GLN A 66 -8.86 -10.44 12.53
C GLN A 66 -8.16 -11.59 11.80
N THR A 67 -8.72 -11.91 10.65
CA THR A 67 -8.20 -12.87 9.68
C THR A 67 -7.83 -12.11 8.43
N ILE A 68 -6.60 -12.28 7.95
CA ILE A 68 -6.17 -11.71 6.67
C ILE A 68 -6.87 -12.48 5.57
N THR A 69 -7.62 -11.76 4.74
CA THR A 69 -8.39 -12.34 3.63
C THR A 69 -7.78 -12.03 2.29
N THR A 70 -7.08 -10.89 2.18
CA THR A 70 -6.45 -10.46 0.94
C THR A 70 -5.15 -9.73 1.25
N SER A 71 -4.17 -9.90 0.38
CA SER A 71 -2.96 -9.11 0.31
C SER A 71 -2.66 -8.74 -1.12
N SER A 72 -2.12 -7.54 -1.32
CA SER A 72 -1.56 -7.11 -2.58
C SER A 72 -0.11 -6.67 -2.37
N VAL A 73 0.79 -7.11 -3.26
CA VAL A 73 2.23 -6.87 -3.16
C VAL A 73 2.77 -6.40 -4.50
N MET A 74 3.43 -5.25 -4.53
CA MET A 74 4.09 -4.71 -5.71
C MET A 74 5.59 -4.52 -5.45
N THR A 75 6.43 -5.11 -6.28
CA THR A 75 7.88 -4.86 -6.25
C THR A 75 8.24 -3.83 -7.30
N LEU A 76 8.83 -2.72 -6.87
CA LEU A 76 9.30 -1.64 -7.73
C LEU A 76 10.83 -1.60 -7.75
N ILE A 77 11.39 -1.27 -8.92
CA ILE A 77 12.82 -0.97 -9.11
C ILE A 77 12.94 0.48 -9.55
N GLU A 78 13.66 1.29 -8.78
CA GLU A 78 14.06 2.64 -9.15
C GLU A 78 15.40 2.58 -9.90
N HIS A 79 15.39 3.08 -11.12
CA HIS A 79 16.56 3.16 -12.00
C HIS A 79 17.37 4.44 -11.75
N LEU A 80 18.58 4.48 -12.29
CA LEU A 80 19.51 5.60 -12.12
C LEU A 80 19.04 6.91 -12.75
N ASP A 81 18.08 6.84 -13.68
CA ASP A 81 17.45 8.01 -14.29
C ASP A 81 16.23 8.51 -13.49
N GLY A 82 15.93 7.91 -12.33
CA GLY A 82 14.77 8.22 -11.49
C GLY A 82 13.46 7.59 -11.95
N ASN A 83 13.46 6.80 -13.02
CA ASN A 83 12.27 6.06 -13.44
C ASN A 83 12.04 4.83 -12.56
N PHE A 84 10.78 4.39 -12.51
CA PHE A 84 10.35 3.20 -11.80
C PHE A 84 9.81 2.15 -12.76
N ASP A 85 10.19 0.90 -12.54
CA ASP A 85 9.55 -0.27 -13.17
C ASP A 85 8.87 -1.16 -12.14
N ILE A 86 7.74 -1.74 -12.53
CA ILE A 86 7.06 -2.77 -11.75
C ILE A 86 7.66 -4.12 -12.11
N ALA A 87 8.48 -4.67 -11.22
CA ALA A 87 9.07 -5.99 -11.38
C ALA A 87 8.03 -7.10 -11.18
N THR A 88 7.22 -6.99 -10.13
CA THR A 88 6.10 -7.89 -9.87
C THR A 88 4.91 -7.12 -9.29
N PHE A 89 3.70 -7.60 -9.56
CA PHE A 89 2.48 -7.15 -8.91
C PHE A 89 1.58 -8.37 -8.71
N GLU A 90 1.43 -8.81 -7.46
CA GLU A 90 0.77 -10.06 -7.07
C GLU A 90 -0.33 -9.77 -6.06
N THR A 91 -1.41 -10.56 -6.12
CA THR A 91 -2.55 -10.44 -5.22
C THR A 91 -2.92 -11.83 -4.74
N PHE A 92 -2.94 -12.02 -3.43
CA PHE A 92 -3.25 -13.28 -2.76
C PHE A 92 -4.56 -13.08 -2.01
N SER A 93 -5.60 -13.86 -2.30
CA SER A 93 -6.93 -13.53 -1.81
C SER A 93 -7.81 -14.75 -1.64
N ALA A 94 -8.72 -14.67 -0.67
CA ALA A 94 -9.93 -15.45 -0.64
C ALA A 94 -10.77 -15.22 -1.93
N PRO A 95 -11.62 -16.18 -2.33
CA PRO A 95 -11.88 -17.45 -1.65
C PRO A 95 -10.83 -18.52 -1.99
N ASP A 96 -9.95 -18.27 -2.96
CA ASP A 96 -9.03 -19.27 -3.49
C ASP A 96 -7.94 -19.65 -2.50
N LEU A 97 -7.56 -18.71 -1.62
CA LEU A 97 -6.56 -18.90 -0.59
C LEU A 97 -7.16 -18.66 0.80
N ASP A 98 -6.79 -19.51 1.75
CA ASP A 98 -7.02 -19.26 3.16
C ASP A 98 -5.97 -18.27 3.72
N GLU A 99 -6.14 -17.83 4.97
CA GLU A 99 -5.20 -16.89 5.61
C GLU A 99 -3.74 -17.39 5.57
N ARG A 100 -3.53 -18.70 5.76
CA ARG A 100 -2.18 -19.28 5.78
C ARG A 100 -1.52 -19.17 4.42
N GLU A 101 -2.24 -19.48 3.35
CA GLU A 101 -1.72 -19.39 1.99
C GLU A 101 -1.57 -17.93 1.52
N VAL A 102 -2.44 -17.00 1.96
CA VAL A 102 -2.25 -15.56 1.74
C VAL A 102 -0.95 -15.08 2.40
N VAL A 103 -0.73 -15.39 3.67
CA VAL A 103 0.48 -15.00 4.42
C VAL A 103 1.74 -15.60 3.78
N LYS A 104 1.69 -16.85 3.35
CA LYS A 104 2.80 -17.48 2.60
C LYS A 104 3.08 -16.78 1.27
N GLY A 105 2.04 -16.36 0.55
CA GLY A 105 2.17 -15.59 -0.68
C GLY A 105 3.00 -14.32 -0.44
N VAL A 106 2.64 -13.55 0.58
CA VAL A 106 3.39 -12.35 0.99
C VAL A 106 4.84 -12.70 1.35
N MET A 107 5.07 -13.75 2.16
CA MET A 107 6.42 -14.17 2.52
C MET A 107 7.27 -14.58 1.30
N LYS A 108 6.64 -15.20 0.28
CA LYS A 108 7.31 -15.56 -0.96
C LYS A 108 7.70 -14.31 -1.75
N SER A 109 6.81 -13.33 -1.89
CA SER A 109 7.13 -12.07 -2.57
C SER A 109 8.24 -11.31 -1.83
N LEU A 110 8.21 -11.27 -0.49
CA LEU A 110 9.30 -10.71 0.33
C LEU A 110 10.62 -11.46 0.11
N ALA A 111 10.61 -12.80 0.13
CA ALA A 111 11.81 -13.60 -0.08
C ALA A 111 12.42 -13.44 -1.48
N ALA A 112 11.58 -13.19 -2.49
CA ALA A 112 12.00 -12.96 -3.88
C ALA A 112 12.42 -11.51 -4.16
N ALA A 113 12.16 -10.57 -3.25
CA ALA A 113 12.52 -9.18 -3.43
C ALA A 113 14.04 -9.01 -3.53
N PRO A 114 14.55 -8.05 -4.33
CA PRO A 114 15.98 -7.80 -4.44
C PRO A 114 16.61 -7.50 -3.08
N GLN A 115 17.90 -7.82 -2.96
CA GLN A 115 18.63 -7.58 -1.72
C GLN A 115 18.63 -6.09 -1.38
N GLY A 116 18.26 -5.78 -0.14
CA GLY A 116 18.19 -4.40 0.35
C GLY A 116 16.91 -3.66 -0.02
N ALA A 117 15.88 -4.36 -0.53
CA ALA A 117 14.58 -3.76 -0.77
C ALA A 117 13.99 -3.16 0.52
N GLU A 118 13.39 -1.97 0.37
CA GLU A 118 12.69 -1.27 1.45
C GLU A 118 11.19 -1.63 1.42
N LEU A 119 10.58 -1.92 2.57
CA LEU A 119 9.13 -2.06 2.68
C LEU A 119 8.48 -0.68 2.57
N VAL A 120 7.34 -0.60 1.88
CA VAL A 120 6.56 0.63 1.74
C VAL A 120 5.10 0.33 2.04
N THR A 121 4.50 1.08 2.96
CA THR A 121 3.09 0.94 3.34
C THR A 121 2.48 2.31 3.63
N PHE A 122 1.16 2.38 3.73
CA PHE A 122 0.47 3.51 4.36
C PHE A 122 -0.15 3.04 5.69
N ALA A 123 0.39 3.49 6.82
CA ALA A 123 -0.03 3.06 8.16
C ALA A 123 0.18 1.56 8.46
N GLY A 124 1.03 0.86 7.69
CA GLY A 124 1.26 -0.56 7.88
C GLY A 124 1.90 -0.93 9.21
N MET A 125 2.66 -0.01 9.83
CA MET A 125 3.18 -0.23 11.18
C MET A 125 2.06 -0.30 12.24
N MET A 126 0.90 0.32 11.97
CA MET A 126 -0.24 0.39 12.89
C MET A 126 -1.30 -0.70 12.63
N HIS A 127 -1.30 -1.30 11.45
CA HIS A 127 -2.33 -2.24 11.00
C HIS A 127 -1.72 -3.50 10.40
N ASP A 128 -1.15 -3.40 9.21
CA ASP A 128 -0.75 -4.53 8.38
C ASP A 128 0.31 -5.42 9.03
N ILE A 129 1.40 -4.82 9.52
CA ILE A 129 2.54 -5.56 10.07
C ILE A 129 2.20 -6.27 11.38
N PRO A 130 1.50 -5.66 12.36
CA PRO A 130 1.02 -6.38 13.53
C PRO A 130 0.12 -7.58 13.18
N ILE A 131 -0.83 -7.41 12.27
CA ILE A 131 -1.76 -8.50 11.87
C ILE A 131 -1.01 -9.59 11.11
N PHE A 132 -0.15 -9.23 10.14
CA PHE A 132 0.70 -10.16 9.39
C PHE A 132 1.61 -10.98 10.30
N THR A 133 2.25 -10.34 11.27
CA THR A 133 3.16 -11.02 12.21
C THR A 133 2.38 -11.97 13.11
N LEU A 134 1.21 -11.55 13.61
CA LEU A 134 0.35 -12.43 14.40
C LEU A 134 -0.17 -13.62 13.59
N ALA A 135 -0.56 -13.41 12.33
CA ALA A 135 -1.00 -14.49 11.44
C ALA A 135 0.14 -15.48 11.15
N ALA A 136 1.36 -14.98 10.92
CA ALA A 136 2.54 -15.82 10.77
C ALA A 136 2.78 -16.70 12.02
N MET A 137 2.66 -16.11 13.21
CA MET A 137 2.77 -16.85 14.48
C MET A 137 1.65 -17.90 14.62
N ARG A 138 0.40 -17.52 14.31
CA ARG A 138 -0.79 -18.40 14.39
C ARG A 138 -0.63 -19.64 13.51
N HIS A 139 -0.01 -19.48 12.34
CA HIS A 139 0.18 -20.54 11.34
C HIS A 139 1.55 -21.23 11.38
N GLY A 140 2.39 -20.92 12.38
CA GLY A 140 3.72 -21.52 12.54
C GLY A 140 4.68 -21.21 11.40
N LEU A 141 4.54 -20.05 10.75
CA LEU A 141 5.35 -19.62 9.61
C LEU A 141 6.57 -18.83 10.08
N SER A 142 7.69 -18.97 9.37
CA SER A 142 8.93 -18.24 9.64
C SER A 142 9.15 -17.12 8.63
N LEU A 143 9.44 -15.92 9.11
CA LEU A 143 9.79 -14.79 8.25
C LEU A 143 11.09 -15.07 7.46
N PRO A 144 11.16 -14.65 6.19
CA PRO A 144 12.40 -14.75 5.41
C PRO A 144 13.55 -14.00 6.11
N PRO A 145 14.81 -14.48 6.04
CA PRO A 145 15.92 -13.94 6.83
C PRO A 145 16.10 -12.41 6.75
N ALA A 146 16.05 -11.84 5.54
CA ALA A 146 16.20 -10.39 5.32
C ALA A 146 15.03 -9.55 5.91
N TRP A 147 13.90 -10.19 6.22
CA TRP A 147 12.66 -9.56 6.67
C TRP A 147 12.29 -9.91 8.11
N ARG A 148 13.14 -10.65 8.84
CA ARG A 148 12.91 -11.00 10.26
C ARG A 148 12.76 -9.78 11.18
N TRP A 149 13.21 -8.61 10.74
CA TRP A 149 13.02 -7.37 11.47
C TRP A 149 11.55 -6.96 11.63
N LEU A 150 10.65 -7.47 10.77
CA LEU A 150 9.21 -7.25 10.90
C LEU A 150 8.67 -7.79 12.24
N ALA A 151 9.29 -8.83 12.80
CA ALA A 151 8.92 -9.38 14.11
C ALA A 151 9.10 -8.38 15.27
N PHE A 152 9.84 -7.29 15.07
CA PHE A 152 10.03 -6.22 16.05
C PHE A 152 9.11 -5.02 15.78
N GLY A 153 7.87 -5.31 15.34
CA GLY A 153 6.82 -4.32 15.09
C GLY A 153 7.00 -3.51 13.80
N GLY A 154 7.90 -3.92 12.90
CA GLY A 154 8.11 -3.24 11.62
C GLY A 154 8.61 -1.79 11.71
N ALA A 155 9.15 -1.35 12.86
CA ALA A 155 9.41 0.07 13.11
C ALA A 155 10.79 0.59 12.61
N ASP A 156 11.43 -0.13 11.68
CA ASP A 156 12.76 0.21 11.19
C ASP A 156 12.73 1.35 10.17
N ARG A 157 13.32 2.50 10.52
CA ARG A 157 13.30 3.70 9.67
C ARG A 157 14.17 3.61 8.40
N ALA A 158 15.11 2.68 8.35
CA ALA A 158 15.98 2.46 7.19
C ALA A 158 15.40 1.40 6.23
N ARG A 159 14.50 0.55 6.73
CA ARG A 159 13.93 -0.59 5.97
C ARG A 159 12.43 -0.49 5.74
N HIS A 160 11.73 0.43 6.39
CA HIS A 160 10.28 0.64 6.27
C HIS A 160 9.93 2.11 6.07
N LEU A 161 9.40 2.41 4.88
CA LEU A 161 8.75 3.66 4.55
C LEU A 161 7.26 3.56 4.84
N ASP A 162 6.87 3.76 6.11
CA ASP A 162 5.46 3.92 6.48
C ASP A 162 5.04 5.38 6.23
N PHE A 163 4.25 5.61 5.19
CA PHE A 163 3.87 6.94 4.76
C PHE A 163 2.97 7.69 5.73
N ALA A 164 2.12 7.00 6.49
CA ALA A 164 1.33 7.67 7.52
C ALA A 164 2.24 8.23 8.61
N ARG A 165 3.31 7.53 8.96
CA ARG A 165 4.35 8.01 9.89
C ARG A 165 5.17 9.14 9.30
N ILE A 166 5.65 8.99 8.06
CA ILE A 166 6.49 9.99 7.40
C ILE A 166 5.74 11.32 7.29
N MET A 167 4.51 11.29 6.79
CA MET A 167 3.75 12.50 6.44
C MET A 167 3.16 13.20 7.66
N SER A 168 3.00 12.49 8.78
CA SER A 168 2.60 13.07 10.07
C SER A 168 3.78 13.58 10.90
N GLY A 169 4.99 13.69 10.33
CA GLY A 169 6.18 14.15 11.05
C GLY A 169 6.59 13.19 12.17
N GLY A 170 6.41 11.88 11.96
CA GLY A 170 6.62 10.86 12.98
C GLY A 170 5.49 10.79 14.00
N MET A 171 4.23 10.98 13.57
CA MET A 171 3.02 11.06 14.41
C MET A 171 2.97 12.29 15.33
N LYS A 172 3.70 13.36 15.00
CA LYS A 172 3.58 14.66 15.69
C LYS A 172 2.33 15.41 15.24
N MET A 173 1.91 15.20 14.00
CA MET A 173 0.63 15.66 13.47
C MET A 173 -0.42 14.55 13.64
N LYS A 174 -1.69 14.96 13.72
CA LYS A 174 -2.82 14.03 13.70
C LYS A 174 -2.75 13.19 12.42
N GLN A 175 -2.97 11.89 12.56
CA GLN A 175 -3.07 11.01 11.41
C GLN A 175 -4.27 11.40 10.54
N VAL A 176 -4.03 11.40 9.23
CA VAL A 176 -5.03 11.65 8.20
C VAL A 176 -5.30 10.38 7.41
N HIS A 177 -6.48 10.31 6.81
CA HIS A 177 -6.80 9.19 5.93
C HIS A 177 -5.94 9.25 4.66
N MET A 178 -5.54 8.10 4.11
CA MET A 178 -4.72 8.05 2.90
C MET A 178 -5.32 8.90 1.76
N ALA A 179 -6.62 8.75 1.51
CA ALA A 179 -7.32 9.50 0.48
C ALA A 179 -7.27 11.03 0.67
N GLU A 180 -7.21 11.53 1.91
CA GLU A 180 -7.10 12.96 2.19
C GLU A 180 -5.75 13.50 1.70
N LEU A 181 -4.68 12.78 2.05
CA LEU A 181 -3.33 13.15 1.63
C LEU A 181 -3.15 13.00 0.12
N LEU A 182 -3.59 11.90 -0.47
CA LEU A 182 -3.46 11.66 -1.90
C LEU A 182 -4.26 12.67 -2.74
N ALA A 183 -5.43 13.10 -2.26
CA ALA A 183 -6.18 14.17 -2.91
C ALA A 183 -5.37 15.47 -2.99
N SER A 184 -4.63 15.84 -1.92
CA SER A 184 -3.75 17.03 -1.92
C SER A 184 -2.59 16.94 -2.93
N LEU A 185 -2.21 15.72 -3.31
CA LEU A 185 -1.15 15.45 -4.29
C LEU A 185 -1.69 15.18 -5.69
N ASN A 186 -3.01 15.29 -5.89
CA ASN A 186 -3.70 14.88 -7.12
C ASN A 186 -3.35 13.43 -7.52
N ILE A 187 -3.22 12.52 -6.54
CA ILE A 187 -3.01 11.09 -6.75
C ILE A 187 -4.36 10.38 -6.56
N PRO A 188 -4.77 9.48 -7.47
CA PRO A 188 -6.00 8.71 -7.28
C PRO A 188 -5.88 7.81 -6.04
N ALA A 189 -6.95 7.73 -5.26
CA ALA A 189 -7.04 6.89 -4.07
C ALA A 189 -8.39 6.17 -4.06
N LYS A 190 -8.45 5.00 -3.42
CA LYS A 190 -9.71 4.25 -3.21
C LYS A 190 -10.50 4.09 -4.53
N ILE A 191 -9.79 3.66 -5.58
CA ILE A 191 -10.25 3.69 -6.98
C ILE A 191 -11.48 2.79 -7.18
N SER A 192 -11.54 1.66 -6.49
CA SER A 192 -12.63 0.69 -6.63
C SER A 192 -13.67 0.74 -5.51
N ALA A 193 -13.26 0.99 -4.26
CA ALA A 193 -14.16 0.98 -3.11
C ALA A 193 -13.67 1.92 -1.99
N PRO A 194 -14.60 2.54 -1.23
CA PRO A 194 -14.23 3.32 -0.05
C PRO A 194 -13.79 2.42 1.11
N ALA A 195 -12.84 2.90 1.93
CA ALA A 195 -12.23 2.12 3.01
C ALA A 195 -13.24 1.51 4.00
N PHE A 196 -14.27 2.27 4.38
CA PHE A 196 -15.25 1.81 5.38
C PHE A 196 -16.09 0.61 4.90
N ALA A 197 -16.15 0.36 3.59
CA ALA A 197 -16.97 -0.71 3.02
C ALA A 197 -16.25 -2.06 3.02
N MET A 198 -14.94 -2.10 3.28
CA MET A 198 -14.15 -3.31 3.03
C MET A 198 -14.54 -4.50 3.90
N ALA A 199 -14.75 -4.28 5.20
CA ALA A 199 -15.24 -5.34 6.09
C ALA A 199 -16.59 -5.89 5.61
N ARG A 200 -17.50 -5.04 5.13
CA ARG A 200 -18.79 -5.47 4.56
C ARG A 200 -18.59 -6.34 3.32
N HIS A 201 -17.70 -5.95 2.41
CA HIS A 201 -17.39 -6.72 1.20
C HIS A 201 -16.81 -8.09 1.54
N ILE A 202 -15.93 -8.16 2.54
CA ILE A 202 -15.41 -9.43 3.08
C ILE A 202 -16.54 -10.31 3.62
N TYR A 203 -17.41 -9.78 4.48
CA TYR A 203 -18.54 -10.56 5.03
C TYR A 203 -19.54 -11.01 3.96
N ALA A 204 -19.70 -10.23 2.89
CA ALA A 204 -20.58 -10.57 1.76
C ALA A 204 -19.93 -11.55 0.76
N GLY A 205 -18.64 -11.87 0.91
CA GLY A 205 -17.91 -12.70 -0.04
C GLY A 205 -17.69 -12.04 -1.41
N GLU A 206 -17.71 -10.71 -1.47
CA GLU A 206 -17.54 -9.93 -2.70
C GLU A 206 -16.04 -9.77 -3.03
N TRP A 207 -15.35 -10.91 -3.18
CA TRP A 207 -13.88 -11.00 -3.21
C TRP A 207 -13.22 -10.20 -4.34
N GLN A 208 -13.88 -10.05 -5.49
CA GLN A 208 -13.34 -9.20 -6.55
C GLN A 208 -13.20 -7.73 -6.08
N LEU A 209 -14.18 -7.20 -5.35
CA LEU A 209 -14.11 -5.84 -4.81
C LEU A 209 -13.04 -5.72 -3.71
N VAL A 210 -12.87 -6.77 -2.90
CA VAL A 210 -11.81 -6.82 -1.87
C VAL A 210 -10.43 -6.79 -2.52
N GLN A 211 -10.20 -7.63 -3.53
CA GLN A 211 -8.97 -7.66 -4.31
C GLN A 211 -8.67 -6.31 -4.94
N GLU A 212 -9.65 -5.72 -5.62
CA GLU A 212 -9.47 -4.45 -6.32
C GLU A 212 -9.27 -3.26 -5.36
N GLY A 213 -9.89 -3.29 -4.18
CA GLY A 213 -9.64 -2.29 -3.13
C GLY A 213 -8.21 -2.35 -2.61
N CYS A 214 -7.73 -3.56 -2.26
CA CYS A 214 -6.37 -3.79 -1.79
C CYS A 214 -5.32 -3.45 -2.88
N GLU A 215 -5.55 -3.88 -4.11
CA GLU A 215 -4.72 -3.50 -5.27
C GLU A 215 -4.71 -1.97 -5.46
N GLY A 216 -5.87 -1.31 -5.32
CA GLY A 216 -6.01 0.13 -5.41
C GLY A 216 -5.16 0.89 -4.38
N ASP A 217 -5.10 0.40 -3.14
CA ASP A 217 -4.27 0.99 -2.09
C ASP A 217 -2.77 0.81 -2.34
N VAL A 218 -2.35 -0.36 -2.83
CA VAL A 218 -0.96 -0.58 -3.27
C VAL A 218 -0.58 0.34 -4.42
N ILE A 219 -1.43 0.48 -5.44
CA ILE A 219 -1.21 1.40 -6.57
C ILE A 219 -1.07 2.83 -6.06
N SER A 220 -1.97 3.26 -5.18
CA SER A 220 -1.98 4.59 -4.60
C SER A 220 -0.71 4.88 -3.79
N THR A 221 -0.27 3.91 -3.00
CA THR A 221 0.95 3.97 -2.19
C THR A 221 2.21 3.98 -3.07
N ALA A 222 2.21 3.24 -4.18
CA ALA A 222 3.30 3.26 -5.17
C ALA A 222 3.45 4.64 -5.84
N LEU A 223 2.35 5.28 -6.22
CA LEU A 223 2.39 6.64 -6.76
C LEU A 223 2.81 7.68 -5.73
N MET A 224 2.45 7.47 -4.46
CA MET A 224 2.91 8.30 -3.37
C MET A 224 4.42 8.15 -3.13
N LEU A 225 4.94 6.92 -3.23
CA LEU A 225 6.36 6.64 -3.16
C LEU A 225 7.14 7.43 -4.21
N THR A 226 6.70 7.43 -5.47
CA THR A 226 7.44 8.14 -6.52
C THR A 226 7.46 9.64 -6.28
N ARG A 227 6.35 10.24 -5.85
CA ARG A 227 6.28 11.66 -5.47
C ARG A 227 7.21 11.99 -4.30
N TRP A 228 7.25 11.15 -3.28
CA TRP A 228 8.15 11.32 -2.14
C TRP A 228 9.62 11.17 -2.56
N ARG A 229 9.95 10.21 -3.43
CA ARG A 229 11.31 10.04 -3.98
C ARG A 229 11.75 11.26 -4.78
N GLY A 230 10.86 11.90 -5.52
CA GLY A 230 11.14 13.17 -6.21
C GLY A 230 11.55 14.32 -5.28
N LEU A 231 11.22 14.28 -3.98
CA LEU A 231 11.73 15.25 -3.00
C LEU A 231 13.23 15.06 -2.69
N LEU A 232 13.70 13.83 -2.82
CA LEU A 232 15.06 13.43 -2.49
C LEU A 232 15.97 13.45 -3.71
N ASP A 233 15.44 13.10 -4.88
CA ASP A 233 16.20 12.96 -6.12
C ASP A 233 15.33 13.21 -7.37
N PRO A 234 15.25 14.45 -7.88
CA PRO A 234 14.36 14.81 -8.98
C PRO A 234 14.95 14.49 -10.36
N LEU A 235 15.31 13.22 -10.61
CA LEU A 235 15.99 12.81 -11.85
C LEU A 235 15.03 12.61 -13.04
N ALA A 236 13.78 12.23 -12.78
CA ALA A 236 12.75 12.06 -13.79
C ALA A 236 11.55 12.99 -13.54
N PRO A 237 10.89 13.53 -14.59
CA PRO A 237 9.64 14.24 -14.44
C PRO A 237 8.57 13.31 -13.84
N MET A 238 7.96 13.73 -12.72
CA MET A 238 7.00 12.90 -11.97
C MET A 238 5.79 12.43 -12.79
N GLU A 239 5.34 13.24 -13.74
CA GLU A 239 4.22 12.87 -14.61
C GLU A 239 4.59 11.72 -15.57
N VAL A 240 5.86 11.63 -16.00
CA VAL A 240 6.35 10.52 -16.84
C VAL A 240 6.45 9.24 -16.02
N VAL A 241 6.95 9.34 -14.78
CA VAL A 241 7.03 8.21 -13.86
C VAL A 241 5.63 7.68 -13.52
N GLU A 242 4.68 8.59 -13.21
CA GLU A 242 3.28 8.25 -12.95
C GLU A 242 2.65 7.54 -14.15
N ASP A 243 2.79 8.07 -15.38
CA ASP A 243 2.23 7.42 -16.57
C ASP A 243 2.80 6.03 -16.82
N ARG A 244 4.13 5.85 -16.64
CA ARG A 244 4.80 4.56 -16.82
C ARG A 244 4.28 3.50 -15.85
N ILE A 245 4.12 3.84 -14.57
CA ILE A 245 3.56 2.95 -13.55
C ILE A 245 2.12 2.60 -13.91
N LEU A 246 1.29 3.60 -14.19
CA LEU A 246 -0.13 3.41 -14.52
C LEU A 246 -0.34 2.59 -15.79
N ARG A 247 0.49 2.79 -16.82
CA ARG A 247 0.51 1.97 -18.04
C ARG A 247 0.81 0.52 -17.71
N ARG A 248 1.85 0.28 -16.91
CA ARG A 248 2.28 -1.06 -16.54
C ARG A 248 1.23 -1.80 -15.71
N ILE A 249 0.52 -1.11 -14.82
CA ILE A 249 -0.61 -1.68 -14.07
C ILE A 249 -1.71 -2.18 -15.03
N VAL A 250 -2.07 -1.38 -16.03
CA VAL A 250 -3.09 -1.75 -17.03
C VAL A 250 -2.67 -3.00 -17.81
N GLU A 251 -1.39 -3.14 -18.13
CA GLU A 251 -0.86 -4.33 -18.80
C GLU A 251 -0.86 -5.57 -17.90
N LEU A 252 -0.54 -5.42 -16.61
CA LEU A 252 -0.44 -6.51 -15.65
C LEU A 252 -1.80 -6.98 -15.11
N ARG A 253 -2.83 -6.14 -15.21
CA ARG A 253 -4.16 -6.36 -14.61
C ARG A 253 -5.29 -5.96 -15.57
N PRO A 254 -5.30 -6.44 -16.83
CA PRO A 254 -6.23 -5.94 -17.85
C PRO A 254 -7.71 -6.16 -17.49
N ASP A 255 -8.03 -7.17 -16.67
CA ASP A 255 -9.39 -7.58 -16.34
C ASP A 255 -9.98 -6.86 -15.12
N ARG A 256 -9.22 -5.98 -14.46
CA ARG A 256 -9.70 -5.27 -13.26
C ARG A 256 -10.57 -4.07 -13.63
N SER A 257 -11.62 -3.83 -12.85
CA SER A 257 -12.60 -2.76 -13.16
C SER A 257 -11.97 -1.37 -13.13
N TYR A 258 -11.00 -1.14 -12.22
CA TYR A 258 -10.29 0.13 -12.08
C TYR A 258 -9.42 0.51 -13.29
N THR A 259 -9.11 -0.44 -14.19
CA THR A 259 -8.25 -0.14 -15.35
C THR A 259 -8.86 0.91 -16.27
N SER A 260 -10.19 0.95 -16.38
CA SER A 260 -10.92 1.96 -17.13
C SER A 260 -10.66 3.37 -16.59
N THR A 261 -10.76 3.54 -15.26
CA THR A 261 -10.44 4.78 -14.54
C THR A 261 -8.98 5.19 -14.72
N ILE A 262 -8.05 4.24 -14.64
CA ILE A 262 -6.62 4.49 -14.87
C ILE A 262 -6.37 4.97 -16.31
N LYS A 263 -6.90 4.26 -17.32
CA LYS A 263 -6.78 4.65 -18.74
C LYS A 263 -7.33 6.06 -18.98
N ALA A 264 -8.51 6.37 -18.43
CA ALA A 264 -9.12 7.69 -18.56
C ALA A 264 -8.26 8.79 -17.90
N ARG A 265 -7.65 8.52 -16.73
CA ARG A 265 -6.71 9.46 -16.09
C ARG A 265 -5.49 9.72 -16.96
N ARG A 266 -4.84 8.65 -17.45
CA ARG A 266 -3.66 8.76 -18.31
C ARG A 266 -3.94 9.59 -19.55
N MET A 267 -5.07 9.33 -20.22
CA MET A 267 -5.48 10.08 -21.40
C MET A 267 -5.67 11.58 -21.09
N ARG A 268 -6.38 11.92 -20.00
CA ARG A 268 -6.56 13.32 -19.58
C ARG A 268 -5.22 14.02 -19.33
N LYS A 269 -4.30 13.36 -18.63
CA LYS A 269 -2.96 13.90 -18.32
C LYS A 269 -2.15 14.11 -19.60
N PHE A 270 -2.17 13.14 -20.51
CA PHE A 270 -1.49 13.25 -21.79
C PHE A 270 -2.05 14.41 -22.65
N SER A 271 -3.38 14.56 -22.73
CA SER A 271 -4.00 15.69 -23.42
C SER A 271 -3.62 17.04 -22.80
N GLN A 272 -3.53 17.14 -21.46
CA GLN A 272 -3.09 18.35 -20.77
C GLN A 272 -1.63 18.68 -21.09
N GLN A 273 -0.75 17.69 -21.16
CA GLN A 273 0.66 17.87 -21.54
C GLN A 273 0.81 18.32 -22.99
N LEU A 274 0.03 17.74 -23.92
CA LEU A 274 0.00 18.19 -25.31
C LEU A 274 -0.43 19.65 -25.43
N LEU A 275 -1.49 20.05 -24.72
CA LEU A 275 -1.94 21.44 -24.71
C LEU A 275 -0.90 22.39 -24.12
N ALA A 276 -0.23 22.00 -23.03
CA ALA A 276 0.85 22.78 -22.44
C ALA A 276 2.02 22.95 -23.42
N ALA A 277 2.46 21.86 -24.04
CA ALA A 277 3.55 21.89 -25.01
C ALA A 277 3.20 22.72 -26.27
N ALA A 278 1.95 22.65 -26.74
CA ALA A 278 1.48 23.48 -27.85
C ALA A 278 1.47 24.97 -27.48
N ASN A 279 1.01 25.33 -26.29
CA ASN A 279 1.06 26.70 -25.79
C ASN A 279 2.50 27.19 -25.64
N ASP A 280 3.40 26.36 -25.11
CA ASP A 280 4.82 26.69 -24.97
C ASP A 280 5.46 26.90 -26.34
N ALA A 281 5.15 26.06 -27.34
CA ALA A 281 5.63 26.23 -28.71
C ALA A 281 5.11 27.54 -29.33
N ALA A 282 3.82 27.87 -29.16
CA ALA A 282 3.26 29.12 -29.66
C ALA A 282 3.88 30.37 -29.02
N ILE A 283 4.27 30.30 -27.73
CA ILE A 283 4.89 31.40 -27.00
C ILE A 283 6.39 31.52 -27.30
N LEU A 284 7.11 30.39 -27.27
CA LEU A 284 8.58 30.37 -27.31
C LEU A 284 9.14 30.22 -28.73
N ALA A 285 8.35 29.68 -29.64
CA ALA A 285 8.74 29.45 -31.03
C ALA A 285 7.59 29.79 -32.00
N PRO A 286 7.05 31.03 -31.97
CA PRO A 286 5.91 31.44 -32.81
C PRO A 286 6.19 31.33 -34.31
N TRP A 287 7.46 31.25 -34.73
CA TRP A 287 7.86 31.03 -36.11
C TRP A 287 7.59 29.60 -36.62
N LEU A 288 7.36 28.62 -35.73
CA LEU A 288 7.07 27.24 -36.14
C LEU A 288 5.74 27.10 -36.91
N ASP A 289 4.78 28.00 -36.70
CA ASP A 289 3.52 28.03 -37.47
C ASP A 289 3.64 28.79 -38.80
N VAL A 290 4.75 29.49 -39.05
CA VAL A 290 4.91 30.41 -40.19
C VAL A 290 5.60 29.73 -41.39
N ASP A 291 6.37 28.68 -41.15
CA ASP A 291 7.12 27.95 -42.18
C ASP A 291 6.41 26.68 -42.70
N ALA A 292 5.16 26.43 -42.27
CA ALA A 292 4.33 25.30 -42.71
C ALA A 292 3.21 25.68 -43.70
N ALA A 293 3.19 26.93 -44.19
CA ALA A 293 2.20 27.46 -45.14
C ALA A 293 2.79 27.77 -46.52
#